data_AF-A0A845D010-F1
#
_entry.id   AF-A0A845D010-F1
#
_cell.length_a   1.000
_cell.length_b   1.000
_cell.length_c   1.000
_cell.angle_alpha   90.00
_cell.angle_beta   90.00
_cell.angle_gamma   90.00
#
_symmetry.space_group_name_H-M   'P 1'
#
loop_
_entity.id
_entity.type
_entity.pdbx_description
1 polymer ?
#
loop_
_entity_poly.entity_id
_entity_poly.type
_entity_poly.pdbx_seq_one_letter_code
_entity_poly.pdbx_strand_id
1 'polypeptide(L)'
;MTDKTAPKPWEQQPGEPPKWYTRFGIYLGLGPTRTPTAAYRIWTNGSGKLSRTASKRAKEWRWEERGIAWDKAGREEKAAFETAREAEARERNLHLNTKIFEAVSSVFDAADLFNLSKEEARAYLPSLRGFLRTASDLQRRERQALRASDHFSANDGWPELDPEIEKILDMYADESQETD
;
A
#
# COMPACT_ATOMS: atom_id res chain seq x y z
N MET A 1 -10.06 -30.92 -3.45
CA MET A 1 -11.27 -30.41 -2.75
C MET A 1 -11.30 -28.92 -2.98
N THR A 2 -12.18 -28.45 -3.86
CA THR A 2 -12.25 -27.03 -4.23
C THR A 2 -12.83 -26.24 -3.07
N ASP A 3 -11.99 -25.40 -2.46
CA ASP A 3 -12.41 -24.39 -1.49
C ASP A 3 -13.41 -23.46 -2.21
N LYS A 4 -14.70 -23.68 -1.96
CA LYS A 4 -15.77 -22.92 -2.58
C LYS A 4 -15.91 -21.65 -1.74
N THR A 5 -14.98 -20.72 -1.94
CA THR A 5 -15.01 -19.41 -1.30
C THR A 5 -16.42 -18.84 -1.48
N ALA A 6 -17.09 -18.53 -0.38
CA ALA A 6 -18.45 -18.00 -0.45
C ALA A 6 -18.46 -16.76 -1.37
N PRO A 7 -19.46 -16.63 -2.25
CA PRO A 7 -19.51 -15.52 -3.21
C PRO A 7 -19.46 -14.19 -2.46
N LYS A 8 -18.66 -13.26 -2.97
CA LYS A 8 -18.48 -11.95 -2.35
C LYS A 8 -19.85 -11.24 -2.32
N PRO A 9 -20.18 -10.45 -1.28
CA PRO A 9 -21.51 -9.84 -1.16
C PRO A 9 -21.91 -8.95 -2.35
N TRP A 10 -20.92 -8.37 -3.04
CA TRP A 10 -21.10 -7.52 -4.21
C TRP A 10 -21.18 -8.28 -5.54
N GLU A 11 -20.99 -9.60 -5.57
CA GLU A 11 -21.19 -10.41 -6.78
C GLU A 11 -22.67 -10.54 -7.14
N GLN A 12 -22.95 -11.02 -8.36
CA GLN A 12 -24.31 -11.20 -8.85
C GLN A 12 -25.07 -12.19 -7.97
N GLN A 13 -26.21 -11.76 -7.42
CA GLN A 13 -26.98 -12.61 -6.52
C GLN A 13 -27.81 -13.65 -7.29
N PRO A 14 -28.12 -14.82 -6.67
CA PRO A 14 -29.05 -15.78 -7.26
C PRO A 14 -30.39 -15.13 -7.59
N GLY A 15 -30.81 -15.21 -8.85
CA GLY A 15 -32.03 -14.60 -9.35
C GLY A 15 -31.92 -13.12 -9.73
N GLU A 16 -30.76 -12.48 -9.54
CA GLU A 16 -30.51 -11.10 -9.99
C GLU A 16 -30.37 -11.09 -11.51
N PRO A 17 -31.25 -10.39 -12.25
CA PRO A 17 -31.12 -10.32 -13.70
C PRO A 17 -29.82 -9.61 -14.09
N PRO A 18 -29.07 -10.08 -15.11
CA PRO A 18 -27.78 -9.51 -15.51
C PRO A 18 -27.82 -7.99 -15.74
N LYS A 19 -28.91 -7.50 -16.35
CA LYS A 19 -29.16 -6.07 -16.56
C LYS A 19 -29.12 -5.24 -15.28
N TRP A 20 -29.61 -5.75 -14.16
CA TRP A 20 -29.58 -5.05 -12.88
C TRP A 20 -28.22 -5.15 -12.22
N TYR A 21 -27.51 -6.26 -12.40
CA TYR A 21 -26.13 -6.40 -11.96
C TYR A 21 -25.18 -5.44 -12.69
N THR A 22 -25.30 -5.29 -14.02
CA THR A 22 -24.52 -4.29 -14.78
C THR A 22 -24.77 -2.87 -14.25
N ARG A 23 -26.01 -2.53 -13.92
CA ARG A 23 -26.36 -1.22 -13.34
C ARG A 23 -25.85 -1.05 -11.91
N PHE A 24 -25.76 -2.15 -11.16
CA PHE A 24 -25.10 -2.15 -9.86
C PHE A 24 -23.59 -1.87 -10.01
N GLY A 25 -22.94 -2.37 -11.06
CA GLY A 25 -21.56 -2.00 -11.41
C GLY A 25 -21.39 -0.49 -11.61
N ILE A 26 -22.31 0.17 -12.32
CA ILE A 26 -22.32 1.64 -12.44
C ILE A 26 -22.48 2.32 -11.08
N TYR A 27 -23.33 1.76 -10.21
CA TYR A 27 -23.50 2.26 -8.84
C TYR A 27 -22.22 2.13 -8.00
N LEU A 28 -21.46 1.04 -8.15
CA LEU A 28 -20.17 0.86 -7.49
C LEU A 28 -19.11 1.85 -8.00
N GLY A 29 -19.07 2.10 -9.32
CA GLY A 29 -18.11 3.01 -9.95
C GLY A 29 -18.24 4.49 -9.52
N LEU A 30 -19.33 4.85 -8.84
CA LEU A 30 -19.51 6.19 -8.26
C LEU A 30 -18.75 6.41 -6.94
N GLY A 31 -18.16 5.36 -6.36
CA GLY A 31 -17.39 5.46 -5.12
C GLY A 31 -18.25 5.64 -3.85
N PRO A 32 -17.64 6.00 -2.70
CA PRO A 32 -18.31 5.94 -1.38
C PRO A 32 -19.53 6.86 -1.23
N THR A 33 -19.60 7.94 -1.99
CA THR A 33 -20.70 8.93 -1.97
C THR A 33 -21.83 8.61 -2.96
N ARG A 34 -21.78 7.43 -3.58
CA ARG A 34 -22.77 6.94 -4.54
C ARG A 34 -24.19 6.98 -4.01
N THR A 35 -25.12 7.24 -4.93
CA THR A 35 -26.56 7.14 -4.67
C THR A 35 -27.23 6.40 -5.83
N PRO A 36 -28.35 5.68 -5.59
CA PRO A 36 -29.10 5.05 -6.68
C PRO A 36 -29.59 6.07 -7.71
N THR A 37 -29.85 7.30 -7.29
CA THR A 37 -30.24 8.42 -8.17
C THR A 37 -29.10 8.83 -9.09
N ALA A 38 -27.86 8.94 -8.59
CA ALA A 38 -26.70 9.26 -9.40
C ALA A 38 -26.41 8.15 -10.42
N ALA A 39 -26.47 6.88 -10.00
CA ALA A 39 -26.27 5.75 -10.89
C ALA A 39 -27.36 5.70 -11.98
N TYR A 40 -28.61 5.96 -11.58
CA TYR A 40 -29.74 6.03 -12.50
C TYR A 40 -29.51 7.07 -13.60
N ARG A 41 -29.07 8.27 -13.24
CA ARG A 41 -28.77 9.32 -14.22
C ARG A 41 -27.70 8.89 -15.21
N ILE A 42 -26.69 8.12 -14.78
CA ILE A 42 -25.65 7.63 -15.70
C ILE A 42 -26.25 6.67 -16.73
N TRP A 43 -26.97 5.62 -16.30
CA TRP A 43 -27.46 4.62 -17.26
C TRP A 43 -28.68 5.07 -18.08
N THR A 44 -29.29 6.20 -17.73
CA THR A 44 -30.36 6.84 -18.52
C THR A 44 -29.89 8.08 -19.29
N ASN A 45 -28.57 8.29 -19.43
CA ASN A 45 -27.97 9.41 -20.14
C ASN A 45 -28.50 10.78 -19.66
N GLY A 46 -28.51 10.98 -18.35
CA GLY A 46 -28.91 12.23 -17.68
C GLY A 46 -30.43 12.43 -17.54
N SER A 47 -31.25 11.49 -18.03
CA SER A 47 -32.70 11.69 -18.03
C SER A 47 -33.35 11.41 -16.66
N GLY A 48 -33.84 12.49 -16.05
CA GLY A 48 -34.96 12.46 -15.11
C GLY A 48 -34.66 12.01 -13.67
N LYS A 49 -35.75 11.92 -12.89
CA LYS A 49 -35.76 11.45 -11.50
C LYS A 49 -35.68 9.91 -11.47
N LEU A 50 -35.14 9.39 -10.37
CA LEU A 50 -35.06 7.94 -10.13
C LEU A 50 -36.44 7.28 -10.33
N SER A 51 -36.53 6.34 -11.27
CA SER A 51 -37.78 5.61 -11.50
C SER A 51 -38.16 4.75 -10.29
N ARG A 52 -39.48 4.56 -10.07
CA ARG A 52 -39.98 3.64 -9.02
C ARG A 52 -39.42 2.22 -9.17
N THR A 53 -39.29 1.74 -10.40
CA THR A 53 -38.71 0.43 -10.70
C THR A 53 -37.24 0.35 -10.30
N ALA A 54 -36.44 1.36 -10.64
CA ALA A 54 -35.04 1.41 -10.25
C ALA A 54 -34.86 1.50 -8.73
N SER A 55 -35.65 2.32 -8.06
CA SER A 55 -35.62 2.41 -6.59
C SER A 55 -35.99 1.07 -5.93
N LYS A 56 -37.05 0.41 -6.40
CA LYS A 56 -37.47 -0.90 -5.89
C LYS A 56 -36.36 -1.95 -6.08
N ARG A 57 -35.75 -2.00 -7.26
CA ARG A 57 -34.70 -2.97 -7.59
C ARG A 57 -33.41 -2.74 -6.80
N ALA A 58 -33.00 -1.49 -6.61
CA ALA A 58 -31.85 -1.16 -5.78
C ALA A 58 -32.04 -1.61 -4.32
N LYS A 59 -33.27 -1.49 -3.79
CA LYS A 59 -33.63 -2.00 -2.45
C LYS A 59 -33.70 -3.53 -2.40
N GLU A 60 -34.38 -4.15 -3.37
CA GLU A 60 -34.53 -5.60 -3.49
C GLU A 60 -33.18 -6.32 -3.53
N TRP A 61 -32.24 -5.77 -4.31
CA TRP A 61 -30.88 -6.31 -4.45
C TRP A 61 -29.86 -5.67 -3.50
N ARG A 62 -30.33 -4.95 -2.47
CA ARG A 62 -29.53 -4.48 -1.34
C ARG A 62 -28.28 -3.70 -1.76
N TRP A 63 -28.40 -2.81 -2.75
CA TRP A 63 -27.27 -2.13 -3.37
C TRP A 63 -26.40 -1.36 -2.37
N GLU A 64 -27.01 -0.69 -1.41
CA GLU A 64 -26.30 0.09 -0.39
C GLU A 64 -25.37 -0.79 0.46
N GLU A 65 -25.89 -1.89 0.98
CA GLU A 65 -25.13 -2.79 1.85
C GLU A 65 -24.03 -3.52 1.09
N ARG A 66 -24.29 -3.90 -0.17
CA ARG A 66 -23.29 -4.47 -1.06
C ARG A 66 -22.20 -3.46 -1.40
N GLY A 67 -22.57 -2.20 -1.61
CA GLY A 67 -21.64 -1.10 -1.81
C GLY A 67 -20.74 -0.89 -0.59
N ILE A 68 -21.30 -0.90 0.62
CA ILE A 68 -20.51 -0.77 1.86
C ILE A 68 -19.50 -1.91 1.97
N ALA A 69 -19.91 -3.15 1.64
CA ALA A 69 -19.02 -4.31 1.63
C ALA A 69 -17.90 -4.16 0.59
N TRP A 70 -18.22 -3.66 -0.62
CA TRP A 70 -17.22 -3.37 -1.66
C TRP A 70 -16.18 -2.36 -1.19
N ASP A 71 -16.61 -1.26 -0.59
CA ASP A 71 -15.69 -0.22 -0.13
C ASP A 71 -14.82 -0.71 1.03
N LYS A 72 -15.40 -1.52 1.92
CA LYS A 72 -14.64 -2.12 3.02
C LYS A 72 -13.52 -3.01 2.46
N ALA A 73 -13.86 -3.88 1.51
CA ALA A 73 -12.88 -4.75 0.87
C ALA A 73 -11.81 -3.96 0.12
N GLY A 74 -12.18 -2.90 -0.60
CA GLY A 74 -11.22 -2.03 -1.27
C GLY A 74 -10.27 -1.31 -0.29
N ARG A 75 -10.76 -0.87 0.88
CA ARG A 75 -9.90 -0.30 1.93
C ARG A 75 -8.94 -1.34 2.51
N GLU A 76 -9.43 -2.55 2.76
CA GLU A 76 -8.61 -3.65 3.29
C GLU A 76 -7.52 -4.07 2.31
N GLU A 77 -7.86 -4.18 1.01
CA GLU A 77 -6.91 -4.50 -0.06
C GLU A 77 -5.84 -3.41 -0.21
N LYS A 78 -6.25 -2.13 -0.21
CA LYS A 78 -5.31 -1.01 -0.26
C LYS A 78 -4.38 -1.01 0.96
N ALA A 79 -4.91 -1.19 2.17
CA ALA A 79 -4.09 -1.25 3.38
C ALA A 79 -3.12 -2.45 3.36
N ALA A 80 -3.55 -3.61 2.85
CA ALA A 80 -2.71 -4.78 2.70
C ALA A 80 -1.58 -4.53 1.69
N PHE A 81 -1.89 -3.89 0.56
CA PHE A 81 -0.90 -3.50 -0.45
C PHE A 81 0.12 -2.51 0.11
N GLU A 82 -0.33 -1.47 0.82
CA GLU A 82 0.54 -0.49 1.46
C GLU A 82 1.46 -1.15 2.49
N THR A 83 0.93 -2.04 3.32
CA THR A 83 1.71 -2.81 4.30
C THR A 83 2.77 -3.67 3.60
N ALA A 84 2.41 -4.36 2.52
CA ALA A 84 3.34 -5.20 1.76
C ALA A 84 4.45 -4.35 1.10
N ARG A 85 4.09 -3.19 0.54
CA ARG A 85 5.03 -2.25 -0.05
C ARG A 85 6.02 -1.71 0.99
N GLU A 86 5.54 -1.36 2.18
CA GLU A 86 6.41 -0.95 3.28
C GLU A 86 7.36 -2.07 3.70
N ALA A 87 6.87 -3.31 3.81
CA ALA A 87 7.70 -4.46 4.14
C ALA A 87 8.83 -4.66 3.12
N GLU A 88 8.52 -4.55 1.83
CA GLU A 88 9.50 -4.67 0.76
C GLU A 88 10.53 -3.53 0.78
N ALA A 89 10.09 -2.28 1.00
CA ALA A 89 11.00 -1.15 1.15
C ALA A 89 11.96 -1.34 2.33
N ARG A 90 11.47 -1.89 3.45
CA ARG A 90 12.30 -2.22 4.62
C ARG A 90 13.32 -3.30 4.29
N GLU A 91 12.92 -4.36 3.59
CA GLU A 91 13.83 -5.44 3.18
C GLU A 91 14.96 -4.91 2.28
N ARG A 92 14.62 -4.03 1.31
CA ARG A 92 15.62 -3.36 0.47
C ARG A 92 16.62 -2.55 1.29
N ASN A 93 16.16 -1.78 2.27
CA ASN A 93 17.04 -0.98 3.13
C ASN A 93 17.98 -1.86 3.97
N LEU A 94 17.46 -2.95 4.55
CA LEU A 94 18.29 -3.91 5.30
C LEU A 94 19.35 -4.56 4.42
N HIS A 95 19.01 -4.89 3.17
CA HIS A 95 19.95 -5.46 2.22
C HIS A 95 21.07 -4.48 1.86
N LEU A 96 20.72 -3.21 1.59
CA LEU A 96 21.70 -2.15 1.32
C LEU A 96 22.64 -1.93 2.51
N ASN A 97 22.09 -1.87 3.73
CA ASN A 97 22.91 -1.73 4.93
C ASN A 97 23.86 -2.91 5.10
N THR A 98 23.38 -4.13 4.90
CA THR A 98 24.23 -5.34 4.94
C THR A 98 25.39 -5.22 3.96
N LYS A 99 25.13 -4.81 2.70
CA LYS A 99 26.18 -4.60 1.71
C LYS A 99 27.18 -3.51 2.09
N ILE A 100 26.72 -2.41 2.69
CA ILE A 100 27.60 -1.34 3.17
C ILE A 100 28.49 -1.86 4.30
N PHE A 101 27.93 -2.64 5.24
CA PHE A 101 28.71 -3.27 6.30
C PHE A 101 29.75 -4.25 5.74
N GLU A 102 29.38 -5.10 4.79
CA GLU A 102 30.31 -6.02 4.13
C GLU A 102 31.45 -5.27 3.42
N ALA A 103 31.12 -4.21 2.68
CA ALA A 103 32.12 -3.38 2.01
C ALA A 103 33.08 -2.73 3.02
N VAL A 104 32.56 -2.19 4.11
CA VAL A 104 33.40 -1.59 5.17
C VAL A 104 34.25 -2.64 5.88
N SER A 105 33.69 -3.81 6.19
CA SER A 105 34.45 -4.93 6.75
C SER A 105 35.61 -5.33 5.84
N SER A 106 35.38 -5.41 4.52
CA SER A 106 36.44 -5.72 3.57
C SER A 106 37.55 -4.66 3.52
N VAL A 107 37.21 -3.37 3.70
CA VAL A 107 38.19 -2.29 3.82
C VAL A 107 38.99 -2.43 5.12
N PHE A 108 38.36 -2.82 6.21
CA PHE A 108 39.06 -3.07 7.47
C PHE A 108 39.98 -4.30 7.42
N ASP A 109 39.55 -5.37 6.74
CA ASP A 109 40.39 -6.54 6.49
C ASP A 109 41.59 -6.17 5.61
N ALA A 110 41.38 -5.39 4.55
CA ALA A 110 42.43 -4.92 3.65
C ALA A 110 43.39 -3.91 4.30
N ALA A 111 42.91 -3.14 5.28
CA ALA A 111 43.73 -2.21 6.05
C ALA A 111 44.64 -2.91 7.07
N ASP A 112 44.54 -4.24 7.21
CA ASP A 112 45.32 -5.07 8.13
C ASP A 112 45.45 -4.45 9.52
N LEU A 113 44.30 -4.00 10.06
CA LEU A 113 44.27 -3.23 11.31
C LEU A 113 44.88 -3.99 12.50
N PHE A 114 44.96 -5.32 12.41
CA PHE A 114 45.52 -6.20 13.45
C PHE A 114 47.05 -6.17 13.51
N ASN A 115 47.72 -5.69 12.45
CA ASN A 115 49.17 -5.57 12.39
C ASN A 115 49.68 -4.13 12.46
N LEU A 116 48.81 -3.16 12.79
CA LEU A 116 49.20 -1.77 12.99
C LEU A 116 50.20 -1.63 14.15
N SER A 117 51.15 -0.70 14.02
CA SER A 117 51.95 -0.26 15.16
C SER A 117 51.08 0.45 16.20
N LYS A 118 51.57 0.59 17.43
CA LYS A 118 50.85 1.28 18.51
C LYS A 118 50.57 2.76 18.17
N GLU A 119 51.49 3.42 17.48
CA GLU A 119 51.36 4.80 17.05
C GLU A 119 50.28 4.96 15.97
N GLU A 120 50.26 4.07 14.97
CA GLU A 120 49.25 4.06 13.91
C GLU A 120 47.86 3.72 14.45
N ALA A 121 47.75 2.69 15.28
CA ALA A 121 46.47 2.31 15.91
C ALA A 121 45.87 3.48 16.72
N ARG A 122 46.70 4.24 17.45
CA ARG A 122 46.26 5.44 18.19
C ARG A 122 45.78 6.56 17.27
N ALA A 123 46.38 6.72 16.09
CA ALA A 123 45.95 7.71 15.11
C ALA A 123 44.58 7.37 14.48
N TYR A 124 44.27 6.08 14.28
CA TYR A 124 43.01 5.63 13.67
C TYR A 124 41.83 5.51 14.64
N LEU A 125 42.09 5.37 15.94
CA LEU A 125 41.05 5.22 16.99
C LEU A 125 39.90 6.25 16.93
N PRO A 126 40.15 7.56 16.72
CA PRO A 126 39.08 8.55 16.63
C PRO A 126 38.13 8.30 15.45
N SER A 127 38.69 7.97 14.27
CA SER A 127 37.94 7.70 13.05
C SER A 127 37.12 6.42 13.17
N LEU A 128 37.71 5.35 13.72
CA LEU A 128 37.02 4.09 13.99
C LEU A 128 35.86 4.28 14.98
N ARG A 129 36.09 5.03 16.07
CA ARG A 129 35.04 5.35 17.05
C ARG A 129 33.91 6.17 16.43
N GLY A 130 34.24 7.16 15.60
CA GLY A 130 33.26 7.96 14.88
C GLY A 130 32.40 7.12 13.94
N PHE A 131 33.03 6.22 13.18
CA PHE A 131 32.34 5.29 12.30
C PHE A 131 31.40 4.35 13.07
N LEU A 132 31.89 3.68 14.12
CA LEU A 132 31.09 2.76 14.94
C LEU A 132 29.89 3.46 15.59
N ARG A 133 30.05 4.72 16.02
CA ARG A 133 28.96 5.50 16.58
C ARG A 133 27.90 5.79 15.53
N THR A 134 28.29 6.26 14.35
CA THR A 134 27.37 6.53 13.25
C THR A 134 26.63 5.28 12.81
N ALA A 135 27.32 4.14 12.70
CA ALA A 135 26.71 2.85 12.37
C ALA A 135 25.71 2.40 13.45
N SER A 136 26.07 2.54 14.73
CA SER A 136 25.18 2.20 15.86
C SER A 136 23.96 3.12 15.92
N ASP A 137 24.13 4.41 15.65
CA ASP A 137 23.05 5.39 15.62
C ASP A 137 22.08 5.12 14.47
N LEU A 138 22.59 4.76 13.30
CA LEU A 138 21.79 4.36 12.14
C LEU A 138 20.96 3.11 12.47
N GLN A 139 21.61 2.08 13.01
CA GLN A 139 20.94 0.82 13.37
C GLN A 139 19.89 1.03 14.49
N ARG A 140 20.15 1.94 15.43
CA ARG A 140 19.18 2.32 16.47
C ARG A 140 17.97 3.04 15.89
N ARG A 141 18.17 3.98 14.96
CA ARG A 141 17.09 4.70 14.28
C ARG A 141 16.20 3.73 13.49
N GLU A 142 16.79 2.79 12.77
CA GLU A 142 16.01 1.76 12.06
C GLU A 142 15.21 0.87 13.02
N ARG A 143 15.81 0.39 14.11
CA ARG A 143 15.06 -0.40 15.12
C ARG A 143 13.96 0.39 15.81
N GLN A 144 14.16 1.69 16.03
CA GLN A 144 13.13 2.56 16.58
C GLN A 144 12.00 2.82 15.57
N ALA A 145 12.33 2.99 14.29
CA ALA A 145 11.35 3.07 13.21
C ALA A 145 10.52 1.77 13.08
N LEU A 146 11.15 0.60 13.23
CA LEU A 146 10.44 -0.69 13.27
C LEU A 146 9.41 -0.76 14.42
N ARG A 147 9.80 -0.31 15.62
CA ARG A 147 8.88 -0.27 16.79
C ARG A 147 7.79 0.79 16.69
N ALA A 148 8.09 1.92 16.05
CA ALA A 148 7.12 3.00 15.88
C ALA A 148 6.09 2.65 14.80
N SER A 149 6.47 1.94 13.74
CA SER A 149 5.55 1.51 12.69
C SER A 149 4.61 0.39 13.12
N ASP A 150 5.02 -0.48 14.04
CA ASP A 150 4.11 -1.47 14.66
C ASP A 150 2.95 -0.80 15.43
N HIS A 151 3.05 0.51 15.67
CA HIS A 151 2.03 1.34 16.31
C HIS A 151 1.34 2.35 15.37
N PHE A 152 1.57 2.29 14.04
CA PHE A 152 0.92 3.22 13.11
C PHE A 152 -0.59 2.96 13.07
N SER A 153 -1.35 3.83 13.71
CA SER A 153 -2.80 3.80 13.69
C SER A 153 -3.28 4.36 12.35
N ALA A 154 -4.25 3.70 11.72
CA ALA A 154 -4.90 4.18 10.49
C ALA A 154 -5.53 5.60 10.61
N ASN A 155 -5.49 6.19 11.81
CA ASN A 155 -6.04 7.50 12.14
C ASN A 155 -5.02 8.65 12.11
N ASP A 156 -3.71 8.38 11.97
CA ASP A 156 -2.66 9.41 12.10
C ASP A 156 -2.36 10.17 10.80
N GLY A 157 -3.01 9.81 9.69
CA GLY A 157 -2.80 10.44 8.39
C GLY A 157 -1.44 10.07 7.78
N TRP A 158 -1.45 9.79 6.49
CA TRP A 158 -0.22 9.44 5.77
C TRP A 158 0.74 10.63 5.75
N PRO A 159 2.04 10.43 6.02
CA PRO A 159 3.02 11.47 5.73
C PRO A 159 2.98 11.81 4.23
N GLU A 160 3.08 13.10 3.88
CA GLU A 160 3.24 13.52 2.50
C GLU A 160 4.38 12.73 1.86
N LEU A 161 4.08 12.08 0.74
CA LEU A 161 5.07 11.29 0.02
C LEU A 161 6.19 12.22 -0.45
N ASP A 162 7.40 11.68 -0.44
CA ASP A 162 8.51 12.32 -1.12
C ASP A 162 8.10 12.57 -2.60
N PRO A 163 8.23 13.80 -3.13
CA PRO A 163 7.84 14.12 -4.50
C PRO A 163 8.47 13.21 -5.56
N GLU A 164 9.65 12.66 -5.26
CA GLU A 164 10.34 11.72 -6.15
C GLU A 164 9.65 10.35 -6.18
N ILE A 165 9.04 9.93 -5.06
CA ILE A 165 8.24 8.70 -4.95
C ILE A 165 6.86 8.90 -5.60
N GLU A 166 6.26 10.06 -5.45
CA GLU A 166 4.98 10.41 -6.09
C GLU A 166 5.13 10.36 -7.62
N LYS A 167 6.22 10.90 -8.16
CA LYS A 167 6.56 10.85 -9.59
C LYS A 167 6.78 9.43 -10.12
N ILE A 168 7.38 8.55 -9.33
CA ILE A 168 7.55 7.12 -9.70
C ILE A 168 6.20 6.41 -9.71
N LEU A 169 5.30 6.72 -8.77
CA LEU A 169 3.96 6.12 -8.71
C LEU A 169 3.08 6.58 -9.88
N ASP A 170 3.16 7.84 -10.26
CA ASP A 170 2.46 8.36 -11.44
C ASP A 170 2.96 7.68 -12.73
N MET A 171 4.27 7.41 -12.83
CA MET A 171 4.83 6.64 -13.96
C MET A 171 4.24 5.23 -14.06
N TYR A 172 4.02 4.52 -12.95
CA TYR A 172 3.45 3.17 -12.97
C TYR A 172 1.91 3.15 -13.07
N ALA A 173 1.24 4.25 -12.70
CA ALA A 173 -0.20 4.41 -12.91
C ALA A 173 -0.55 4.55 -14.40
N ASP A 174 0.33 5.19 -15.20
CA ASP A 174 0.19 5.32 -16.65
C ASP A 174 0.48 4.01 -17.42
N GLU A 175 1.45 3.20 -16.99
CA GLU A 175 1.76 1.91 -17.65
C GLU A 175 0.64 0.87 -17.50
N SER A 176 -0.25 1.04 -16.51
CA SER A 176 -1.41 0.18 -16.29
C SER A 176 -2.59 0.47 -17.24
N GLN A 177 -2.48 1.50 -18.11
CA GLN A 177 -3.50 1.89 -19.09
C GLN A 177 -3.16 1.45 -20.53
N GLU A 178 -2.00 0.82 -20.79
CA GLU A 178 -1.50 0.61 -22.16
C GLU A 178 -1.40 -0.85 -22.62
N THR A 179 -2.05 -1.78 -21.91
CA THR A 179 -2.19 -3.18 -22.39
C THR A 179 -3.63 -3.47 -22.81
N ASP A 180 -3.96 -3.05 -24.03
CA ASP A 180 -5.08 -3.55 -24.85
C ASP A 180 -4.54 -4.51 -25.94
#